data_AF-A0A4R8LHJ0-F1
#
_entry.id   AF-A0A4R8LHJ0-F1
#
_cell.length_a   1.000
_cell.length_b   1.000
_cell.length_c   1.000
_cell.angle_alpha   90.00
_cell.angle_beta   90.00
_cell.angle_gamma   90.00
#
_symmetry.space_group_name_H-M   'P 1'
#
loop_
_entity.id
_entity.type
_entity.pdbx_description
1 polymer ?
#
loop_
_entity_poly.entity_id
_entity_poly.type
_entity_poly.pdbx_seq_one_letter_code
_entity_poly.pdbx_strand_id
1 'polypeptide(L)'
;MFHQLLTPIGNSLFPSFIVAALPIFVVLVLLGWARRPAWQASLAGLIVGLIVAIFGWHFPVGLALNSVFAGAVFAIWPVMWIVVTAILLYNIAVRSGRFAAFRMWMIDHLPNDRRIVLVVIGFSFGALLEGISGFGTPIAITSSLLIMMGFPTLEALTFTLIFNTAPVAFGALGVPITVLGAVTHLPSDTLGKMVGRQLPFFAFLLPFYVMIVYSGFRKMLAIWPVLLVAGGSFALTQFVTSNFINYSLTDVLSSLVSLVLTILFLRVWRPAPDPEFAINVDRASEVRTEVSGVQGWYPWLIVSAVVIIWTVARIYLIGDVKVPWPGLDKAVFITLYNQPYGAVWDFQPLATGTAILVAAIITSFVVGLKPSEFGRAVVDTWVQTRIAIFTVATIVGLAYLMNYSGLNYTLGLGVASVGAFFPLVSAFLGWVAVFLSGSDTSGNALFGNLQVVAANQLNLHPVLMAATNSSGGVMGKMISPQNISTGVATTELKGKEGVVFAKTFKHSIFLTVVLGIIVWLQQNYLQGMIPH
;
A
#
# COMPACT_ATOMS: atom_id res chain seq x y z
N MET A 1 -8.04 6.16 -35.63
CA MET A 1 -8.27 5.53 -34.32
C MET A 1 -7.70 4.12 -34.39
N PHE A 2 -6.89 3.69 -33.42
CA PHE A 2 -6.31 2.35 -33.37
C PHE A 2 -7.27 1.39 -32.67
N HIS A 3 -7.58 0.25 -33.28
CA HIS A 3 -8.41 -0.80 -32.67
C HIS A 3 -7.52 -1.82 -31.98
N GLN A 4 -7.76 -2.06 -30.69
CA GLN A 4 -6.96 -3.01 -29.92
C GLN A 4 -7.07 -4.42 -30.48
N LEU A 5 -5.92 -5.04 -30.71
CA LEU A 5 -5.84 -6.44 -31.12
C LEU A 5 -5.90 -7.32 -29.87
N LEU A 6 -6.80 -8.32 -29.86
CA LEU A 6 -6.92 -9.24 -28.72
C LEU A 6 -6.04 -10.49 -28.88
N THR A 7 -5.81 -10.93 -30.11
CA THR A 7 -5.03 -12.15 -30.41
C THR A 7 -4.08 -11.94 -31.61
N PRO A 8 -3.18 -10.93 -31.58
CA PRO A 8 -2.37 -10.60 -32.75
C PRO A 8 -1.28 -11.64 -33.06
N ILE A 9 -0.91 -12.50 -32.12
CA ILE A 9 0.13 -13.51 -32.32
C ILE A 9 -0.51 -14.80 -32.81
N GLY A 10 -0.27 -15.13 -34.08
CA GLY A 10 -0.75 -16.37 -34.70
C GLY A 10 -2.27 -16.54 -34.68
N ASN A 11 -3.03 -15.44 -34.54
CA ASN A 11 -4.49 -15.44 -34.39
C ASN A 11 -5.00 -16.34 -33.25
N SER A 12 -4.22 -16.53 -32.20
CA SER A 12 -4.55 -17.40 -31.07
C SER A 12 -4.32 -16.72 -29.73
N LEU A 13 -5.22 -16.97 -28.79
CA LEU A 13 -5.19 -16.37 -27.44
C LEU A 13 -3.97 -16.84 -26.65
N PHE A 14 -3.63 -18.12 -26.71
CA PHE A 14 -2.54 -18.69 -25.91
C PHE A 14 -1.16 -18.09 -26.23
N PRO A 15 -0.66 -18.07 -27.49
CA PRO A 15 0.61 -17.42 -27.80
C PRO A 15 0.55 -15.90 -27.57
N SER A 16 -0.58 -15.26 -27.83
CA SER A 16 -0.76 -13.83 -27.53
C SER A 16 -0.66 -13.57 -26.03
N PHE A 17 -1.24 -14.42 -25.18
CA PHE A 17 -1.16 -14.32 -23.73
C PHE A 17 0.28 -14.42 -23.24
N ILE A 18 1.05 -15.39 -23.73
CA ILE A 18 2.47 -15.55 -23.35
C ILE A 18 3.27 -14.31 -23.72
N VAL A 19 3.11 -13.80 -24.95
CA VAL A 19 3.84 -12.63 -25.43
C VAL A 19 3.42 -11.37 -24.67
N ALA A 20 2.11 -11.19 -24.41
CA ALA A 20 1.58 -10.08 -23.61
C ALA A 20 2.07 -10.11 -22.14
N ALA A 21 2.38 -11.29 -21.61
CA ALA A 21 2.90 -11.45 -20.25
C ALA A 21 4.39 -11.11 -20.13
N LEU A 22 5.16 -11.06 -21.23
CA LEU A 22 6.60 -10.84 -21.19
C LEU A 22 7.03 -9.57 -20.43
N PRO A 23 6.40 -8.39 -20.60
CA PRO A 23 6.80 -7.20 -19.86
C PRO A 23 6.65 -7.38 -18.35
N ILE A 24 5.52 -7.96 -17.90
CA ILE A 24 5.28 -8.29 -16.50
C ILE A 24 6.28 -9.34 -16.03
N PHE A 25 6.46 -10.42 -16.78
CA PHE A 25 7.38 -11.49 -16.43
C PHE A 25 8.81 -10.97 -16.24
N VAL A 26 9.29 -10.08 -17.11
CA VAL A 26 10.60 -9.43 -16.98
C VAL A 26 10.70 -8.61 -15.70
N VAL A 27 9.69 -7.79 -15.38
CA VAL A 27 9.65 -7.03 -14.11
C VAL A 27 9.74 -7.99 -12.93
N LEU A 28 8.90 -9.01 -12.91
CA LEU A 28 8.79 -9.97 -11.80
C LEU A 28 10.04 -10.82 -11.62
N VAL A 29 10.66 -11.28 -12.70
CA VAL A 29 11.91 -12.06 -12.67
C VAL A 29 13.08 -11.20 -12.21
N LEU A 30 13.18 -9.96 -12.70
CA LEU A 30 14.25 -9.05 -12.29
C LEU A 30 14.14 -8.68 -10.81
N LEU A 31 12.92 -8.47 -10.29
CA LEU A 31 12.68 -8.18 -8.89
C LEU A 31 12.87 -9.40 -7.98
N GLY A 32 12.22 -10.52 -8.29
CA GLY A 32 12.18 -11.69 -7.44
C GLY A 32 13.44 -12.55 -7.52
N TRP A 33 13.84 -12.94 -8.74
CA TRP A 33 14.92 -13.90 -8.93
C TRP A 33 16.29 -13.22 -9.08
N ALA A 34 16.42 -12.24 -9.97
CA ALA A 34 17.68 -11.55 -10.20
C ALA A 34 17.99 -10.48 -9.13
N ARG A 35 17.02 -10.18 -8.26
CA ARG A 35 17.14 -9.20 -7.14
C ARG A 35 17.68 -7.85 -7.58
N ARG A 36 17.32 -7.41 -8.80
CA ARG A 36 17.68 -6.09 -9.34
C ARG A 36 16.84 -5.00 -8.68
N PRO A 37 17.37 -3.77 -8.54
CA PRO A 37 16.59 -2.62 -8.08
C PRO A 37 15.30 -2.41 -8.87
N ALA A 38 14.23 -1.97 -8.20
CA ALA A 38 12.92 -1.82 -8.82
C ALA A 38 12.86 -0.86 -10.01
N TRP A 39 13.71 0.18 -10.01
CA TRP A 39 13.83 1.08 -11.16
C TRP A 39 14.41 0.38 -12.41
N GLN A 40 15.30 -0.59 -12.24
CA GLN A 40 15.87 -1.37 -13.36
C GLN A 40 14.84 -2.34 -13.91
N ALA A 41 14.15 -3.06 -13.01
CA ALA A 41 13.14 -4.02 -13.39
C ALA A 41 11.97 -3.35 -14.15
N SER A 42 11.48 -2.22 -13.63
CA SER A 42 10.41 -1.45 -14.26
C SER A 42 10.81 -0.85 -15.61
N LEU A 43 12.04 -0.30 -15.72
CA LEU A 43 12.55 0.20 -16.99
C LEU A 43 12.71 -0.92 -18.03
N ALA A 44 13.26 -2.07 -17.64
CA ALA A 44 13.39 -3.23 -18.52
C ALA A 44 12.02 -3.73 -18.97
N GLY A 45 11.06 -3.83 -18.04
CA GLY A 45 9.67 -4.16 -18.34
C GLY A 45 9.04 -3.18 -19.33
N LEU A 46 9.25 -1.88 -19.14
CA LEU A 46 8.77 -0.84 -20.05
C LEU A 46 9.39 -0.97 -21.46
N ILE A 47 10.69 -1.21 -21.55
CA ILE A 47 11.38 -1.42 -22.84
C ILE A 47 10.80 -2.65 -23.55
N VAL A 48 10.65 -3.77 -22.84
CA VAL A 48 10.04 -4.99 -23.39
C VAL A 48 8.59 -4.74 -23.76
N GLY A 49 7.84 -4.00 -22.96
CA GLY A 49 6.47 -3.57 -23.24
C GLY A 49 6.38 -2.75 -24.52
N LEU A 50 7.29 -1.81 -24.75
CA LEU A 50 7.33 -1.02 -25.98
C LEU A 50 7.61 -1.90 -27.20
N ILE A 51 8.58 -2.81 -27.09
CA ILE A 51 8.90 -3.77 -28.16
C ILE A 51 7.68 -4.63 -28.48
N VAL A 52 7.05 -5.23 -27.47
CA VAL A 52 5.88 -6.09 -27.66
C VAL A 52 4.67 -5.31 -28.19
N ALA A 53 4.40 -4.11 -27.67
CA ALA A 53 3.28 -3.28 -28.12
C ALA A 53 3.45 -2.86 -29.59
N ILE A 54 4.64 -2.39 -29.97
CA ILE A 54 4.91 -1.88 -31.31
C ILE A 54 4.97 -3.01 -32.34
N PHE A 55 5.72 -4.07 -32.07
CA PHE A 55 5.96 -5.14 -33.04
C PHE A 55 4.95 -6.29 -32.95
N GLY A 56 4.47 -6.63 -31.76
CA GLY A 56 3.48 -7.68 -31.56
C GLY A 56 2.04 -7.19 -31.75
N TRP A 57 1.68 -6.07 -31.13
CA TRP A 57 0.33 -5.48 -31.21
C TRP A 57 0.17 -4.46 -32.34
N HIS A 58 1.23 -4.19 -33.11
CA HIS A 58 1.22 -3.19 -34.17
C HIS A 58 0.77 -1.80 -33.67
N PHE A 59 1.01 -1.52 -32.39
CA PHE A 59 0.58 -0.28 -31.76
C PHE A 59 1.45 0.88 -32.30
N PRO A 60 0.84 1.94 -32.87
CA PRO A 60 1.62 3.04 -33.45
C PRO A 60 2.59 3.65 -32.45
N VAL A 61 3.85 3.85 -32.86
CA VAL A 61 4.93 4.33 -31.99
C VAL A 61 4.56 5.63 -31.25
N GLY A 62 3.91 6.57 -31.95
CA GLY A 62 3.43 7.82 -31.35
C GLY A 62 2.42 7.59 -30.22
N LEU A 63 1.46 6.67 -30.39
CA LEU A 63 0.49 6.32 -29.35
C LEU A 63 1.14 5.55 -28.21
N ALA A 64 2.12 4.68 -28.51
CA ALA A 64 2.89 3.95 -27.50
C ALA A 64 3.62 4.91 -26.57
N LEU A 65 4.40 5.85 -27.11
CA LEU A 65 5.12 6.84 -26.32
C LEU A 65 4.15 7.78 -25.59
N ASN A 66 3.09 8.25 -26.24
CA ASN A 66 2.07 9.10 -25.59
C ASN A 66 1.40 8.39 -24.40
N SER A 67 1.12 7.09 -24.51
CA SER A 67 0.56 6.28 -23.42
C SER A 67 1.49 6.23 -22.22
N VAL A 68 2.80 6.01 -22.48
CA VAL A 68 3.83 6.00 -21.43
C VAL A 68 3.94 7.36 -20.76
N PHE A 69 3.97 8.45 -21.54
CA PHE A 69 4.04 9.81 -20.99
C PHE A 69 2.80 10.17 -20.17
N ALA A 70 1.60 9.81 -20.63
CA ALA A 70 0.37 10.02 -19.88
C ALA A 70 0.42 9.29 -18.52
N GLY A 71 0.85 8.03 -18.51
CA GLY A 71 1.05 7.27 -17.27
C GLY A 71 2.11 7.87 -16.36
N ALA A 72 3.24 8.33 -16.91
CA ALA A 72 4.31 8.96 -16.15
C ALA A 72 3.88 10.29 -15.50
N VAL A 73 3.12 11.13 -16.22
CA VAL A 73 2.58 12.39 -15.66
C VAL A 73 1.54 12.12 -14.58
N PHE A 74 0.67 11.14 -14.77
CA PHE A 74 -0.25 10.68 -13.73
C PHE A 74 0.51 10.14 -12.50
N ALA A 75 1.60 9.40 -12.69
CA ALA A 75 2.45 8.96 -11.58
C ALA A 75 3.12 10.13 -10.84
N ILE A 76 3.60 11.14 -11.55
CA ILE A 76 4.34 12.26 -10.93
C ILE A 76 3.40 13.16 -10.13
N TRP A 77 2.27 13.58 -10.72
CA TRP A 77 1.41 14.60 -10.11
C TRP A 77 0.52 14.04 -9.01
N PRO A 78 -0.60 13.33 -9.24
CA PRO A 78 -1.44 12.91 -8.12
C PRO A 78 -0.77 11.88 -7.20
N VAL A 79 0.12 11.02 -7.71
CA VAL A 79 0.66 9.89 -6.93
C VAL A 79 1.94 10.27 -6.16
N MET A 80 3.00 10.65 -6.86
CA MET A 80 4.28 10.92 -6.19
C MET A 80 4.29 12.24 -5.42
N TRP A 81 3.42 13.19 -5.74
CA TRP A 81 3.26 14.40 -4.94
C TRP A 81 2.81 14.09 -3.50
N ILE A 82 1.91 13.12 -3.32
CA ILE A 82 1.50 12.63 -1.98
C ILE A 82 2.71 12.07 -1.24
N VAL A 83 3.50 11.21 -1.89
CA VAL A 83 4.68 10.58 -1.28
C VAL A 83 5.75 11.60 -0.90
N VAL A 84 6.07 12.54 -1.80
CA VAL A 84 7.08 13.58 -1.58
C VAL A 84 6.70 14.47 -0.39
N THR A 85 5.45 14.93 -0.34
CA THR A 85 4.99 15.82 0.72
C THR A 85 4.85 15.10 2.07
N ALA A 86 4.48 13.83 2.08
CA ALA A 86 4.46 13.00 3.29
C ALA A 86 5.88 12.72 3.82
N ILE A 87 6.85 12.42 2.94
CA ILE A 87 8.25 12.24 3.34
C ILE A 87 8.88 13.56 3.81
N LEU A 88 8.47 14.70 3.24
CA LEU A 88 8.85 16.01 3.76
C LEU A 88 8.37 16.21 5.20
N LEU A 89 7.10 15.92 5.50
CA LEU A 89 6.57 15.96 6.87
C LEU A 89 7.36 15.03 7.80
N TYR A 90 7.67 13.81 7.36
CA TYR A 90 8.50 12.87 8.10
C TYR A 90 9.90 13.44 8.38
N ASN A 91 10.60 13.99 7.38
CA ASN A 91 11.94 14.57 7.55
C ASN A 91 11.91 15.80 8.46
N ILE A 92 10.84 16.61 8.43
CA ILE A 92 10.60 17.69 9.40
C ILE A 92 10.46 17.13 10.82
N ALA A 93 9.68 16.06 11.01
CA ALA A 93 9.49 15.41 12.30
C ALA A 93 10.80 14.80 12.86
N VAL A 94 11.63 14.23 11.99
CA VAL A 94 12.95 13.68 12.36
C VAL A 94 13.91 14.81 12.73
N ARG A 95 14.08 15.82 11.88
CA ARG A 95 15.03 16.94 12.11
C ARG A 95 14.66 17.81 13.31
N SER A 96 13.37 17.94 13.60
CA SER A 96 12.88 18.65 14.79
C SER A 96 12.96 17.83 16.09
N GLY A 97 13.34 16.54 16.01
CA GLY A 97 13.36 15.63 17.16
C GLY A 97 11.99 15.12 17.61
N ARG A 98 10.90 15.50 16.94
CA ARG A 98 9.52 15.14 17.31
C ARG A 98 9.25 13.66 17.07
N PHE A 99 9.87 13.07 16.05
CA PHE A 99 9.80 11.62 15.84
C PHE A 99 10.44 10.85 17.01
N ALA A 100 11.59 11.30 17.50
CA ALA A 100 12.23 10.69 18.67
C ALA A 100 11.36 10.85 19.93
N ALA A 101 10.82 12.04 20.16
CA ALA A 101 9.90 12.31 21.27
C ALA A 101 8.65 11.41 21.23
N PHE A 102 8.07 11.22 20.04
CA PHE A 102 6.92 10.35 19.83
C PHE A 102 7.24 8.89 20.18
N ARG A 103 8.38 8.37 19.72
CA ARG A 103 8.83 7.00 20.05
C ARG A 103 9.05 6.81 21.54
N MET A 104 9.76 7.73 22.20
CA MET A 104 10.00 7.68 23.65
C MET A 104 8.69 7.74 24.43
N TRP A 105 7.79 8.65 24.05
CA TRP A 105 6.49 8.79 24.70
C TRP A 105 5.70 7.47 24.68
N MET A 106 5.74 6.73 23.56
CA MET A 106 5.11 5.41 23.49
C MET A 106 5.75 4.43 24.47
N ILE A 107 7.09 4.34 24.50
CA ILE A 107 7.80 3.41 25.39
C ILE A 107 7.50 3.70 26.87
N ASP A 108 7.45 4.98 27.25
CA ASP A 108 7.19 5.42 28.63
C ASP A 108 5.76 5.13 29.11
N HIS A 109 4.78 5.13 28.20
CA HIS A 109 3.36 4.96 28.54
C HIS A 109 2.85 3.53 28.37
N LEU A 110 3.70 2.60 27.92
CA LEU A 110 3.33 1.20 27.74
C LEU A 110 3.66 0.36 28.98
N PRO A 111 2.76 -0.59 29.36
CA PRO A 111 3.00 -1.49 30.47
C PRO A 111 4.22 -2.38 30.19
N ASN A 112 4.77 -2.96 31.26
CA ASN A 112 5.89 -3.89 31.16
C ASN A 112 5.42 -5.29 30.68
N ASP A 113 4.94 -5.38 29.44
CA ASP A 113 4.48 -6.62 28.81
C ASP A 113 4.81 -6.61 27.30
N ARG A 114 5.67 -7.54 26.88
CA ARG A 114 6.08 -7.71 25.48
C ARG A 114 4.87 -7.89 24.55
N ARG A 115 3.85 -8.64 24.93
CA ARG A 115 2.67 -8.87 24.07
C ARG A 115 1.95 -7.55 23.74
N ILE A 116 1.83 -6.67 24.72
CA ILE A 116 1.22 -5.36 24.54
C ILE A 116 2.10 -4.45 23.68
N VAL A 117 3.40 -4.41 23.98
CA VAL A 117 4.37 -3.65 23.17
C VAL A 117 4.35 -4.10 21.71
N LEU A 118 4.25 -5.41 21.46
CA LEU A 118 4.15 -5.97 20.12
C LEU A 118 2.91 -5.47 19.35
N VAL A 119 1.74 -5.42 20.00
CA VAL A 119 0.51 -4.90 19.37
C VAL A 119 0.58 -3.39 19.18
N VAL A 120 1.07 -2.64 20.17
CA VAL A 120 1.09 -1.18 20.05
C VAL A 120 2.13 -0.71 19.04
N ILE A 121 3.36 -1.26 19.08
CA ILE A 121 4.43 -0.88 18.16
C ILE A 121 4.26 -1.55 16.79
N GLY A 122 4.10 -2.88 16.75
CA GLY A 122 4.07 -3.63 15.51
C GLY A 122 2.79 -3.45 14.69
N PHE A 123 1.63 -3.35 15.36
CA PHE A 123 0.33 -3.20 14.68
C PHE A 123 -0.08 -1.74 14.55
N SER A 124 -0.34 -1.04 15.66
CA SER A 124 -0.91 0.32 15.57
C SER A 124 0.10 1.35 15.04
N PHE A 125 1.28 1.43 15.64
CA PHE A 125 2.29 2.39 15.18
C PHE A 125 2.91 1.99 13.83
N GLY A 126 3.15 0.69 13.60
CA GLY A 126 3.57 0.19 12.29
C GLY A 126 2.60 0.59 11.18
N ALA A 127 1.30 0.46 11.43
CA ALA A 127 0.28 0.92 10.49
C ALA A 127 0.27 2.43 10.25
N LEU A 128 0.55 3.23 11.28
CA LEU A 128 0.69 4.68 11.11
C LEU A 128 1.84 5.03 10.17
N LEU A 129 2.98 4.36 10.32
CA LEU A 129 4.13 4.56 9.44
C LEU A 129 3.80 4.11 8.00
N GLU A 130 3.09 2.99 7.81
CA GLU A 130 2.71 2.53 6.47
C GLU A 130 1.73 3.50 5.81
N GLY A 131 0.75 3.99 6.58
CA GLY A 131 -0.22 4.98 6.13
C GLY A 131 0.44 6.27 5.64
N ILE A 132 1.54 6.72 6.27
CA ILE A 132 2.21 8.00 5.95
C ILE A 132 3.33 7.81 4.92
N SER A 133 4.30 6.95 5.21
CA SER A 133 5.53 6.86 4.42
C SER A 133 5.50 5.72 3.41
N GLY A 134 4.90 4.58 3.74
CA GLY A 134 4.98 3.36 2.93
C GLY A 134 6.43 2.86 2.72
N PHE A 135 6.64 2.13 1.60
CA PHE A 135 7.96 1.71 1.07
C PHE A 135 8.87 0.92 2.04
N GLY A 136 8.30 0.16 2.97
CA GLY A 136 9.07 -0.73 3.86
C GLY A 136 9.70 -0.02 5.07
N THR A 137 9.62 1.30 5.15
CA THR A 137 9.98 2.09 6.35
C THR A 137 9.32 1.58 7.63
N PRO A 138 8.03 1.17 7.64
CA PRO A 138 7.39 0.65 8.85
C PRO A 138 8.08 -0.60 9.38
N ILE A 139 8.46 -1.50 8.47
CA ILE A 139 9.11 -2.75 8.82
C ILE A 139 10.43 -2.46 9.52
N ALA A 140 11.32 -1.68 8.89
CA ALA A 140 12.62 -1.37 9.46
C ALA A 140 12.52 -0.70 10.85
N ILE A 141 11.67 0.32 10.99
CA ILE A 141 11.57 1.09 12.23
C ILE A 141 10.94 0.28 13.35
N THR A 142 9.81 -0.39 13.09
CA THR A 142 9.10 -1.10 14.16
C THR A 142 9.82 -2.39 14.55
N SER A 143 10.43 -3.11 13.60
CA SER A 143 11.26 -4.26 13.95
C SER A 143 12.47 -3.86 14.78
N SER A 144 13.16 -2.77 14.43
CA SER A 144 14.31 -2.29 15.23
C SER A 144 13.89 -1.89 16.65
N LEU A 145 12.75 -1.22 16.79
CA LEU A 145 12.22 -0.84 18.11
C LEU A 145 11.86 -2.07 18.95
N LEU A 146 11.23 -3.09 18.35
CA LEU A 146 10.92 -4.33 19.05
C LEU A 146 12.20 -5.06 19.47
N ILE A 147 13.23 -5.12 18.62
CA ILE A 147 14.53 -5.71 18.96
C ILE A 147 15.16 -4.99 20.16
N MET A 148 15.12 -3.66 20.16
CA MET A 148 15.60 -2.86 21.30
C MET A 148 14.82 -3.14 22.60
N MET A 149 13.54 -3.54 22.50
CA MET A 149 12.71 -3.94 23.65
C MET A 149 12.90 -5.41 24.06
N GLY A 150 13.95 -6.08 23.56
CA GLY A 150 14.33 -7.44 23.95
C GLY A 150 13.58 -8.55 23.21
N PHE A 151 13.03 -8.26 22.03
CA PHE A 151 12.48 -9.30 21.16
C PHE A 151 13.61 -10.00 20.38
N PRO A 152 13.52 -11.33 20.19
CA PRO A 152 14.33 -12.00 19.20
C PRO A 152 14.11 -11.40 17.82
N THR A 153 15.18 -11.11 17.10
CA THR A 153 15.14 -10.43 15.79
C THR A 153 14.24 -11.11 14.77
N LEU A 154 14.29 -12.45 14.69
CA LEU A 154 13.43 -13.20 13.79
C LEU A 154 11.94 -13.02 14.12
N GLU A 155 11.59 -12.96 15.40
CA GLU A 155 10.21 -12.75 15.84
C GLU A 155 9.74 -11.32 15.57
N ALA A 156 10.56 -10.33 15.93
CA ALA A 156 10.29 -8.92 15.67
C ALA A 156 10.00 -8.67 14.20
N LEU A 157 10.85 -9.19 13.29
CA LEU A 157 10.64 -9.07 11.85
C LEU A 157 9.39 -9.81 11.37
N THR A 158 9.20 -11.07 11.81
CA THR A 158 8.07 -11.90 11.39
C THR A 158 6.73 -11.24 11.75
N PHE A 159 6.56 -10.81 13.00
CA PHE A 159 5.29 -10.24 13.45
C PHE A 159 5.04 -8.85 12.90
N THR A 160 6.09 -8.05 12.72
CA THR A 160 5.99 -6.76 12.05
C THR A 160 5.53 -6.92 10.59
N LEU A 161 6.08 -7.89 9.86
CA LEU A 161 5.67 -8.19 8.48
C LEU A 161 4.21 -8.67 8.41
N ILE A 162 3.77 -9.51 9.35
CA ILE A 162 2.38 -9.97 9.41
C ILE A 162 1.45 -8.80 9.76
N PHE A 163 1.77 -7.97 10.75
CA PHE A 163 0.94 -6.82 11.11
C PHE A 163 0.86 -5.75 10.04
N ASN A 164 1.92 -5.60 9.24
CA ASN A 164 1.90 -4.72 8.08
C ASN A 164 0.96 -5.20 6.97
N THR A 165 0.10 -6.20 7.20
CA THR A 165 -1.00 -6.55 6.28
C THR A 165 -2.35 -5.91 6.61
N ALA A 166 -2.45 -5.15 7.70
CA ALA A 166 -3.63 -4.30 7.93
C ALA A 166 -3.67 -3.02 7.07
N PRO A 167 -2.54 -2.29 6.84
CA PRO A 167 -2.57 -0.90 6.40
C PRO A 167 -1.98 -0.64 5.00
N VAL A 168 -1.76 -1.67 4.18
CA VAL A 168 -0.97 -1.49 2.95
C VAL A 168 -1.79 -0.96 1.79
N ALA A 169 -3.05 -1.37 1.66
CA ALA A 169 -3.87 -0.96 0.54
C ALA A 169 -4.18 0.55 0.58
N PHE A 170 -4.27 1.15 1.77
CA PHE A 170 -4.37 2.61 1.91
C PHE A 170 -3.05 3.26 2.35
N GLY A 171 -1.95 2.52 2.26
CA GLY A 171 -0.60 3.00 2.54
C GLY A 171 -0.19 4.16 1.64
N ALA A 172 0.79 4.96 2.10
CA ALA A 172 1.18 6.21 1.44
C ALA A 172 -0.02 7.07 1.05
N LEU A 173 -0.95 7.23 1.99
CA LEU A 173 -2.18 8.02 1.88
C LEU A 173 -3.05 7.63 0.67
N GLY A 174 -3.29 6.33 0.50
CA GLY A 174 -4.21 5.78 -0.51
C GLY A 174 -3.64 5.67 -1.93
N VAL A 175 -2.35 5.93 -2.14
CA VAL A 175 -1.71 5.82 -3.45
C VAL A 175 -2.02 4.51 -4.19
N PRO A 176 -2.01 3.32 -3.55
CA PRO A 176 -2.36 2.07 -4.24
C PRO A 176 -3.76 2.08 -4.84
N ILE A 177 -4.75 2.65 -4.14
CA ILE A 177 -6.14 2.77 -4.62
C ILE A 177 -6.23 3.82 -5.73
N THR A 178 -5.53 4.95 -5.60
CA THR A 178 -5.47 5.98 -6.65
C THR A 178 -4.96 5.40 -7.97
N VAL A 179 -3.88 4.62 -7.91
CA VAL A 179 -3.32 3.96 -9.10
C VAL A 179 -4.26 2.88 -9.64
N LEU A 180 -4.88 2.09 -8.76
CA LEU A 180 -5.87 1.09 -9.16
C LEU A 180 -7.03 1.72 -9.94
N GLY A 181 -7.61 2.82 -9.44
CA GLY A 181 -8.70 3.53 -10.10
C GLY A 181 -8.30 4.05 -11.48
N ALA A 182 -7.12 4.63 -11.59
CA ALA A 182 -6.64 5.17 -12.86
C ALA A 182 -6.39 4.10 -13.94
N VAL A 183 -5.82 2.94 -13.57
CA VAL A 183 -5.57 1.88 -14.56
C VAL A 183 -6.81 1.07 -14.92
N THR A 184 -7.82 1.06 -14.05
CA THR A 184 -9.09 0.32 -14.25
C THR A 184 -10.21 1.18 -14.82
N HIS A 185 -10.06 2.50 -14.80
CA HIS A 185 -11.15 3.47 -15.06
C HIS A 185 -12.35 3.32 -14.12
N LEU A 186 -12.16 2.71 -12.95
CA LEU A 186 -13.15 2.66 -11.89
C LEU A 186 -12.94 3.81 -10.91
N PRO A 187 -14.00 4.36 -10.29
CA PRO A 187 -13.85 5.44 -9.32
C PRO A 187 -13.01 4.98 -8.11
N SER A 188 -11.93 5.72 -7.81
CA SER A 188 -11.03 5.41 -6.70
C SER A 188 -11.74 5.35 -5.36
N ASP A 189 -12.72 6.22 -5.12
CA ASP A 189 -13.56 6.17 -3.93
C ASP A 189 -14.36 4.86 -3.84
N THR A 190 -14.97 4.40 -4.93
CA THR A 190 -15.72 3.14 -4.96
C THR A 190 -14.80 1.94 -4.71
N LEU A 191 -13.59 1.95 -5.27
CA LEU A 191 -12.58 0.92 -4.99
C LEU A 191 -12.13 0.95 -3.53
N GLY A 192 -11.87 2.15 -2.99
CA GLY A 192 -11.50 2.34 -1.59
C GLY A 192 -12.57 1.84 -0.63
N LYS A 193 -13.85 2.12 -0.91
CA LYS A 193 -14.99 1.55 -0.17
C LYS A 193 -14.96 0.03 -0.18
N MET A 194 -14.68 -0.57 -1.33
CA MET A 194 -14.72 -2.02 -1.46
C MET A 194 -13.56 -2.70 -0.74
N VAL A 195 -12.34 -2.18 -0.88
CA VAL A 195 -11.19 -2.64 -0.07
C VAL A 195 -11.47 -2.44 1.42
N GLY A 196 -12.11 -1.33 1.77
CA GLY A 196 -12.61 -0.99 3.10
C GLY A 196 -13.76 -1.87 3.60
N ARG A 197 -14.27 -2.78 2.78
CA ARG A 197 -15.23 -3.84 3.15
C ARG A 197 -14.61 -5.23 3.09
N GLN A 198 -13.30 -5.33 2.86
CA GLN A 198 -12.53 -6.57 2.86
C GLN A 198 -11.49 -6.56 3.99
N LEU A 199 -10.65 -5.53 4.06
CA LEU A 199 -9.53 -5.48 5.00
C LEU A 199 -9.90 -5.31 6.48
N PRO A 200 -11.00 -4.63 6.88
CA PRO A 200 -11.33 -4.52 8.29
C PRO A 200 -11.51 -5.86 9.02
N PHE A 201 -11.96 -6.91 8.33
CA PHE A 201 -12.01 -8.25 8.92
C PHE A 201 -10.62 -8.75 9.31
N PHE A 202 -9.61 -8.52 8.47
CA PHE A 202 -8.23 -8.88 8.74
C PHE A 202 -7.63 -7.98 9.82
N ALA A 203 -7.84 -6.66 9.73
CA ALA A 203 -7.33 -5.72 10.72
C ALA A 203 -7.87 -6.03 12.13
N PHE A 204 -9.13 -6.47 12.24
CA PHE A 204 -9.71 -6.93 13.49
C PHE A 204 -9.04 -8.20 14.02
N LEU A 205 -8.86 -9.21 13.16
CA LEU A 205 -8.37 -10.54 13.53
C LEU A 205 -6.85 -10.61 13.72
N LEU A 206 -6.08 -9.72 13.09
CA LEU A 206 -4.62 -9.77 13.08
C LEU A 206 -4.00 -9.70 14.48
N PRO A 207 -4.40 -8.80 15.40
CA PRO A 207 -3.91 -8.80 16.78
C PRO A 207 -4.12 -10.16 17.47
N PHE A 208 -5.30 -10.77 17.34
CA PHE A 208 -5.59 -12.09 17.89
C PHE A 208 -4.73 -13.18 17.26
N TYR A 209 -4.64 -13.18 15.94
CA TYR A 209 -3.86 -14.15 15.17
C TYR A 209 -2.39 -14.13 15.55
N VAL A 210 -1.77 -12.95 15.54
CA VAL A 210 -0.35 -12.80 15.90
C VAL A 210 -0.12 -13.19 17.36
N MET A 211 -1.02 -12.84 18.28
CA MET A 211 -0.89 -13.26 19.68
C MET A 211 -1.02 -14.78 19.87
N ILE A 212 -1.87 -15.45 19.09
CA ILE A 212 -1.93 -16.92 19.08
C ILE A 212 -0.60 -17.52 18.60
N VAL A 213 -0.02 -16.96 17.54
CA VAL A 213 1.27 -17.45 16.99
C VAL A 213 2.43 -17.16 17.94
N TYR A 214 2.41 -16.02 18.64
CA TYR A 214 3.47 -15.59 19.55
C TYR A 214 3.41 -16.26 20.91
N SER A 215 2.24 -16.25 21.55
CA SER A 215 2.07 -16.65 22.96
C SER A 215 1.19 -17.89 23.16
N GLY A 216 0.52 -18.37 22.11
CA GLY A 216 -0.44 -19.46 22.19
C GLY A 216 -1.84 -19.01 22.64
N PHE A 217 -2.83 -19.87 22.38
CA PHE A 217 -4.26 -19.52 22.54
C PHE A 217 -4.64 -19.13 23.99
N ARG A 218 -4.17 -19.89 24.99
CA ARG A 218 -4.51 -19.63 26.41
C ARG A 218 -3.98 -18.29 26.91
N LYS A 219 -2.77 -17.90 26.50
CA LYS A 219 -2.14 -16.64 26.90
C LYS A 219 -2.70 -15.44 26.13
N MET A 220 -3.09 -15.65 24.87
CA MET A 220 -3.85 -14.66 24.12
C MET A 220 -5.17 -14.31 24.84
N LEU A 221 -5.87 -15.28 25.44
CA LEU A 221 -7.06 -15.01 26.26
C LEU A 221 -6.76 -14.19 27.52
N ALA A 222 -5.53 -14.13 28.04
CA ALA A 222 -5.24 -13.23 29.17
C ALA A 222 -5.25 -11.75 28.75
N ILE A 223 -5.06 -11.46 27.45
CA ILE A 223 -4.95 -10.12 26.90
C ILE A 223 -6.02 -9.80 25.85
N TRP A 224 -7.02 -10.66 25.67
CA TRP A 224 -8.08 -10.45 24.67
C TRP A 224 -8.75 -9.07 24.73
N PRO A 225 -8.95 -8.40 25.90
CA PRO A 225 -9.58 -7.09 25.92
C PRO A 225 -8.78 -6.02 25.17
N VAL A 226 -7.45 -6.00 25.33
CA VAL A 226 -6.62 -5.03 24.61
C VAL A 226 -6.53 -5.35 23.12
N LEU A 227 -6.58 -6.63 22.73
CA LEU A 227 -6.63 -7.04 21.32
C LEU A 227 -7.94 -6.63 20.66
N LEU A 228 -9.05 -6.76 21.38
CA LEU A 228 -10.36 -6.29 20.95
C LEU A 228 -10.35 -4.77 20.75
N VAL A 229 -9.78 -4.01 21.69
CA VAL A 229 -9.69 -2.55 21.57
C VAL A 229 -8.81 -2.17 20.37
N ALA A 230 -7.60 -2.73 20.25
CA ALA A 230 -6.68 -2.41 19.16
C ALA A 230 -7.26 -2.80 17.79
N GLY A 231 -7.59 -4.08 17.60
CA GLY A 231 -8.11 -4.57 16.32
C GLY A 231 -9.49 -4.00 15.99
N GLY A 232 -10.38 -3.90 16.99
CA GLY A 232 -11.75 -3.40 16.81
C GLY A 232 -11.81 -1.93 16.46
N SER A 233 -11.07 -1.08 17.17
CA SER A 233 -11.03 0.35 16.85
C SER A 233 -10.34 0.62 15.51
N PHE A 234 -9.27 -0.12 15.18
CA PHE A 234 -8.63 -0.04 13.87
C PHE A 234 -9.63 -0.41 12.77
N ALA A 235 -10.22 -1.60 12.84
CA ALA A 235 -11.13 -2.11 11.81
C ALA A 235 -12.36 -1.22 11.62
N LEU A 236 -12.98 -0.77 12.72
CA LEU A 236 -14.13 0.13 12.65
C LEU A 236 -13.76 1.46 12.01
N THR A 237 -12.64 2.06 12.43
CA THR A 237 -12.19 3.34 11.85
C THR A 237 -11.79 3.17 10.39
N GLN A 238 -11.14 2.05 10.04
CA GLN A 238 -10.78 1.73 8.66
C GLN A 238 -12.02 1.61 7.78
N PHE A 239 -13.05 0.89 8.24
CA PHE A 239 -14.35 0.79 7.56
C PHE A 239 -15.03 2.16 7.42
N VAL A 240 -15.16 2.92 8.50
CA VAL A 240 -15.87 4.22 8.50
C VAL A 240 -15.16 5.22 7.59
N THR A 241 -13.83 5.31 7.70
CA THR A 241 -13.06 6.30 6.95
C THR A 241 -13.10 6.00 5.45
N SER A 242 -12.90 4.73 5.05
CA SER A 242 -12.96 4.32 3.65
C SER A 242 -14.37 4.43 3.05
N ASN A 243 -15.42 4.26 3.86
CA ASN A 243 -16.80 4.27 3.38
C ASN A 243 -17.45 5.65 3.33
N PHE A 244 -17.12 6.52 4.29
CA PHE A 244 -17.87 7.75 4.52
C PHE A 244 -17.01 9.02 4.51
N ILE A 245 -15.68 8.91 4.62
CA ILE A 245 -14.78 10.07 4.67
C ILE A 245 -13.94 10.14 3.40
N ASN A 246 -12.88 9.33 3.31
CA ASN A 246 -11.93 9.33 2.20
C ASN A 246 -10.96 8.14 2.29
N TYR A 247 -10.66 7.50 1.16
CA TYR A 247 -9.74 6.35 1.15
C TYR A 247 -8.28 6.74 1.46
N SER A 248 -7.81 7.94 1.11
CA SER A 248 -6.45 8.41 1.35
C SER A 248 -6.09 8.53 2.83
N LEU A 249 -7.05 8.83 3.71
CA LEU A 249 -6.79 8.96 5.14
C LEU A 249 -7.02 7.69 5.94
N THR A 250 -7.50 6.63 5.27
CA THR A 250 -8.05 5.45 5.94
C THR A 250 -7.09 4.82 6.93
N ASP A 251 -5.84 4.55 6.52
CA ASP A 251 -4.88 3.88 7.40
C ASP A 251 -4.17 4.82 8.40
N VAL A 252 -4.09 6.12 8.12
CA VAL A 252 -3.59 7.11 9.08
C VAL A 252 -4.57 7.31 10.22
N LEU A 253 -5.86 7.45 9.92
CA LEU A 253 -6.87 7.63 10.96
C LEU A 253 -7.13 6.34 11.74
N SER A 254 -7.20 5.18 11.07
CA SER A 254 -7.40 3.91 11.77
C SER A 254 -6.28 3.57 12.72
N SER A 255 -5.02 3.81 12.31
CA SER A 255 -3.85 3.59 13.16
C SER A 255 -3.77 4.58 14.33
N LEU A 256 -4.05 5.87 14.11
CA LEU A 256 -4.07 6.87 15.19
C LEU A 256 -5.17 6.59 16.22
N VAL A 257 -6.39 6.30 15.76
CA VAL A 257 -7.51 5.97 16.65
C VAL A 257 -7.20 4.68 17.42
N SER A 258 -6.68 3.65 16.74
CA SER A 258 -6.25 2.41 17.40
C SER A 258 -5.18 2.64 18.45
N LEU A 259 -4.16 3.43 18.12
CA LEU A 259 -3.06 3.74 19.02
C LEU A 259 -3.56 4.50 20.27
N VAL A 260 -4.35 5.56 20.07
CA VAL A 260 -4.89 6.39 21.16
C VAL A 260 -5.83 5.58 22.05
N LEU A 261 -6.81 4.88 21.48
CA LEU A 261 -7.78 4.10 22.26
C LEU A 261 -7.12 2.95 22.99
N THR A 262 -6.14 2.27 22.38
CA THR A 262 -5.38 1.22 23.05
C THR A 262 -4.62 1.76 24.25
N ILE A 263 -3.93 2.91 24.10
CA ILE A 263 -3.18 3.51 25.22
C ILE A 263 -4.11 4.01 26.32
N LEU A 264 -5.23 4.66 25.97
CA LEU A 264 -6.24 5.10 26.95
C LEU A 264 -6.85 3.93 27.71
N PHE A 265 -7.17 2.84 27.00
CA PHE A 265 -7.65 1.61 27.62
C PHE A 265 -6.62 1.03 28.60
N LEU A 266 -5.33 1.03 28.22
CA LEU A 266 -4.24 0.54 29.08
C LEU A 266 -3.98 1.38 30.34
N ARG A 267 -4.54 2.60 30.42
CA ARG A 267 -4.52 3.40 31.65
C ARG A 267 -5.55 2.91 32.67
N VAL A 268 -6.65 2.33 32.20
CA VAL A 268 -7.76 1.84 33.04
C VAL A 268 -7.64 0.34 33.30
N TRP A 269 -7.20 -0.41 32.29
CA TRP A 269 -7.04 -1.85 32.34
C TRP A 269 -5.57 -2.23 32.13
N ARG A 270 -5.04 -3.14 32.94
CA ARG A 270 -3.69 -3.70 32.77
C ARG A 270 -3.76 -5.22 32.79
N PRO A 271 -2.93 -5.91 31.98
CA PRO A 271 -2.86 -7.36 32.07
C PRO A 271 -2.30 -7.76 33.44
N ALA A 272 -2.64 -8.96 33.90
CA ALA A 272 -1.95 -9.56 35.02
C ALA A 272 -0.44 -9.70 34.68
N PRO A 273 0.48 -9.33 35.59
CA PRO A 273 1.90 -9.47 35.35
C PRO A 273 2.26 -10.91 35.00
N ASP A 274 2.98 -11.09 33.90
CA ASP A 274 3.42 -12.39 33.42
C ASP A 274 4.95 -12.33 33.26
N PRO A 275 5.73 -12.97 34.16
CA PRO A 275 7.19 -12.91 34.15
C PRO A 275 7.81 -13.35 32.82
N GLU A 276 7.14 -14.25 32.08
CA GLU A 276 7.60 -14.71 30.78
C GLU A 276 7.62 -13.58 29.74
N PHE A 277 6.70 -12.62 29.83
CA PHE A 277 6.59 -11.50 28.88
C PHE A 277 7.11 -10.18 29.44
N ALA A 278 7.73 -10.17 30.61
CA ALA A 278 8.35 -8.97 31.16
C ALA A 278 9.51 -8.48 30.26
N ILE A 279 9.62 -7.16 30.08
CA ILE A 279 10.71 -6.51 29.36
C ILE A 279 11.81 -6.22 30.39
N ASN A 280 12.87 -7.04 30.36
CA ASN A 280 14.02 -6.93 31.28
C ASN A 280 15.19 -6.14 30.68
N VAL A 281 14.89 -5.16 29.83
CA VAL A 281 15.90 -4.30 29.20
C VAL A 281 15.98 -2.99 29.96
N ASP A 282 17.19 -2.52 30.27
CA ASP A 282 17.43 -1.20 30.84
C ASP A 282 16.98 -0.11 29.85
N ARG A 283 15.72 0.34 30.03
CA ARG A 283 15.12 1.48 29.30
C ARG A 283 15.91 2.79 29.49
N ALA A 284 16.86 2.81 30.42
CA ALA A 284 17.70 3.97 30.77
C ALA A 284 18.83 4.27 29.77
N SER A 285 19.12 3.37 28.82
CA SER A 285 20.21 3.52 27.84
C SER A 285 19.83 4.34 26.59
N GLU A 286 18.58 4.78 26.46
CA GLU A 286 18.15 5.63 25.33
C GLU A 286 18.61 7.09 25.50
N VAL A 287 19.13 7.67 24.42
CA VAL A 287 19.40 9.11 24.32
C VAL A 287 18.07 9.85 24.44
N ARG A 288 17.78 10.35 25.64
CA ARG A 288 16.58 11.15 25.91
C ARG A 288 16.62 12.43 25.08
N THR A 289 15.57 12.67 24.30
CA THR A 289 15.40 13.97 23.66
C THR A 289 14.92 15.01 24.67
N GLU A 290 15.39 16.26 24.54
CA GLU A 290 14.90 17.40 25.32
C GLU A 290 13.44 17.76 24.97
N VAL A 291 12.92 17.20 23.87
CA VAL A 291 11.56 17.44 23.40
C VAL A 291 10.55 16.65 24.22
N SER A 292 9.53 17.33 24.72
CA SER A 292 8.40 16.69 25.42
C SER A 292 7.72 15.66 24.53
N GLY A 293 7.42 14.48 25.10
CA GLY A 293 6.75 13.40 24.38
C GLY A 293 5.39 13.80 23.78
N VAL A 294 4.66 14.74 24.41
CA VAL A 294 3.40 15.27 23.88
C VAL A 294 3.61 16.03 22.57
N GLN A 295 4.71 16.79 22.45
CA GLN A 295 5.05 17.49 21.22
C GLN A 295 5.39 16.54 20.07
N GLY A 296 5.75 15.29 20.36
CA GLY A 296 5.96 14.26 19.36
C GLY A 296 4.72 13.95 18.51
N TRP A 297 3.52 14.26 19.02
CA TRP A 297 2.25 14.05 18.32
C TRP A 297 1.90 15.13 17.30
N TYR A 298 2.54 16.31 17.38
CA TYR A 298 2.16 17.47 16.56
C TYR A 298 2.15 17.19 15.05
N PRO A 299 3.19 16.59 14.43
CA PRO A 299 3.18 16.35 12.98
C PRO A 299 1.98 15.52 12.52
N TRP A 300 1.59 14.53 13.32
CA TRP A 300 0.54 13.55 12.99
C TRP A 300 -0.87 14.12 13.20
N LEU A 301 -1.06 14.88 14.28
CA LEU A 301 -2.33 15.56 14.54
C LEU A 301 -2.56 16.70 13.54
N ILE A 302 -1.52 17.46 13.20
CA ILE A 302 -1.61 18.56 12.23
C ILE A 302 -1.96 18.02 10.84
N VAL A 303 -1.27 16.99 10.34
CA VAL A 303 -1.61 16.42 9.02
C VAL A 303 -3.02 15.83 8.98
N SER A 304 -3.43 15.13 10.04
CA SER A 304 -4.78 14.57 10.13
C SER A 304 -5.83 15.68 10.10
N ALA A 305 -5.67 16.72 10.93
CA ALA A 305 -6.60 17.84 10.97
C ALA A 305 -6.67 18.59 9.64
N VAL A 306 -5.53 18.94 9.06
CA VAL A 306 -5.46 19.68 7.79
C VAL A 306 -6.12 18.90 6.66
N VAL A 307 -5.82 17.61 6.49
CA VAL A 307 -6.39 16.81 5.39
C VAL A 307 -7.88 16.55 5.61
N ILE A 308 -8.34 16.35 6.85
CA ILE A 308 -9.79 16.26 7.16
C ILE A 308 -10.48 17.56 6.75
N ILE A 309 -9.95 18.72 7.15
CA ILE A 309 -10.51 20.03 6.76
C ILE A 309 -10.51 20.17 5.23
N TRP A 310 -9.40 19.82 4.57
CA TRP A 310 -9.26 19.88 3.12
C TRP A 310 -10.32 19.06 2.38
N THR A 311 -10.61 17.87 2.92
CA THR A 311 -11.59 16.93 2.36
C THR A 311 -13.02 17.41 2.61
N VAL A 312 -13.36 17.77 3.85
CA VAL A 312 -14.71 18.21 4.23
C VAL A 312 -15.08 19.52 3.53
N ALA A 313 -14.15 20.46 3.46
CA ALA A 313 -14.34 21.74 2.76
C ALA A 313 -14.16 21.63 1.23
N ARG A 314 -13.88 20.43 0.70
CA ARG A 314 -13.68 20.16 -0.74
C ARG A 314 -12.65 21.07 -1.42
N ILE A 315 -11.59 21.45 -0.70
CA ILE A 315 -10.53 22.33 -1.22
C ILE A 315 -9.81 21.67 -2.40
N TYR A 316 -9.77 20.33 -2.44
CA TYR A 316 -9.16 19.56 -3.53
C TYR A 316 -9.82 19.76 -4.90
N LEU A 317 -11.08 20.21 -4.95
CA LEU A 317 -11.78 20.52 -6.19
C LEU A 317 -11.44 21.91 -6.74
N ILE A 318 -10.82 22.78 -5.95
CA ILE A 318 -10.49 24.13 -6.37
C ILE A 318 -9.36 24.06 -7.41
N GLY A 319 -9.68 24.49 -8.63
CA GLY A 319 -8.76 24.42 -9.77
C GLY A 319 -8.66 23.02 -10.40
N ASP A 320 -9.58 22.11 -10.09
CA ASP A 320 -9.73 20.82 -10.79
C ASP A 320 -10.06 21.08 -12.27
N VAL A 321 -9.16 20.64 -13.14
CA VAL A 321 -9.31 20.73 -14.60
C VAL A 321 -9.07 19.36 -15.21
N LYS A 322 -10.10 18.84 -15.88
CA LYS A 322 -10.02 17.64 -16.70
C LYS A 322 -9.48 17.99 -18.08
N VAL A 323 -8.27 17.55 -18.37
CA VAL A 323 -7.56 17.81 -19.63
C VAL A 323 -7.59 16.53 -20.49
N PRO A 324 -8.31 16.52 -21.62
CA PRO A 324 -8.16 15.45 -22.61
C PRO A 324 -6.71 15.38 -23.07
N TRP A 325 -6.08 14.22 -22.92
CA TRP A 325 -4.65 14.06 -23.17
C TRP A 325 -4.36 14.27 -24.66
N PRO A 326 -3.50 15.24 -25.02
CA PRO A 326 -3.25 15.58 -26.40
C PRO A 326 -2.63 14.40 -27.14
N GLY A 327 -3.27 13.98 -28.24
CA GLY A 327 -2.79 12.87 -29.07
C GLY A 327 -3.00 11.48 -28.48
N LEU A 328 -3.79 11.31 -27.42
CA LEU A 328 -4.19 9.99 -26.89
C LEU A 328 -5.70 9.87 -26.62
N ASP A 329 -6.37 10.93 -26.17
CA ASP A 329 -7.80 10.87 -25.85
C ASP A 329 -8.62 10.39 -27.05
N LYS A 330 -9.35 9.29 -26.86
CA LYS A 330 -10.17 8.63 -27.89
C LYS A 330 -9.40 8.24 -29.16
N ALA A 331 -8.07 8.22 -29.12
CA ALA A 331 -7.24 7.76 -30.24
C ALA A 331 -7.23 6.24 -30.37
N VAL A 332 -7.59 5.53 -29.31
CA VAL A 332 -7.67 4.06 -29.20
C VAL A 332 -9.12 3.62 -29.04
N PHE A 333 -9.49 2.49 -29.62
CA PHE A 333 -10.79 1.84 -29.48
C PHE A 333 -10.63 0.52 -28.71
N ILE A 334 -11.36 0.38 -27.61
CA ILE A 334 -11.37 -0.83 -26.80
C ILE A 334 -12.26 -1.86 -27.50
N THR A 335 -11.66 -2.70 -28.34
CA THR A 335 -12.36 -3.72 -29.12
C THR A 335 -13.23 -4.63 -28.25
N LEU A 336 -12.75 -4.99 -27.06
CA LEU A 336 -13.48 -5.87 -26.14
C LEU A 336 -14.78 -5.27 -25.61
N TYR A 337 -14.83 -3.95 -25.45
CA TYR A 337 -15.97 -3.23 -24.87
C TYR A 337 -16.74 -2.39 -25.89
N ASN A 338 -16.33 -2.43 -27.16
CA ASN A 338 -16.94 -1.69 -28.25
C ASN A 338 -17.09 -0.17 -27.98
N GLN A 339 -16.05 0.46 -27.43
CA GLN A 339 -16.08 1.89 -27.10
C GLN A 339 -14.71 2.57 -27.26
N PRO A 340 -14.66 3.89 -27.56
CA PRO A 340 -13.42 4.66 -27.54
C PRO A 340 -12.77 4.67 -26.14
N TYR A 341 -11.45 4.52 -26.09
CA TYR A 341 -10.66 4.62 -24.88
C TYR A 341 -10.44 6.10 -24.53
N GLY A 342 -11.02 6.55 -23.42
CA GLY A 342 -10.78 7.90 -22.89
C GLY A 342 -9.42 8.05 -22.20
N ALA A 343 -8.70 9.13 -22.53
CA ALA A 343 -7.45 9.52 -21.87
C ALA A 343 -7.61 10.93 -21.33
N VAL A 344 -8.11 11.04 -20.10
CA VAL A 344 -8.34 12.34 -19.45
C VAL A 344 -7.41 12.44 -18.26
N TRP A 345 -6.53 13.43 -18.28
CA TRP A 345 -5.69 13.76 -17.14
C TRP A 345 -6.43 14.73 -16.23
N ASP A 346 -6.57 14.33 -14.97
CA ASP A 346 -7.20 15.13 -13.94
C ASP A 346 -6.14 16.00 -13.25
N PHE A 347 -6.04 17.27 -13.67
CA PHE A 347 -5.13 18.22 -13.05
C PHE A 347 -5.79 18.87 -11.84
N GLN A 348 -5.47 18.35 -10.67
CA GLN A 348 -5.93 18.87 -9.38
C GLN A 348 -4.74 19.48 -8.62
N PRO A 349 -4.53 20.80 -8.69
CA PRO A 349 -3.39 21.45 -8.04
C PRO A 349 -3.47 21.44 -6.51
N LEU A 350 -4.70 21.40 -5.98
CA LEU A 350 -4.97 21.37 -4.54
C LEU A 350 -5.35 19.97 -4.04
N ALA A 351 -4.99 18.93 -4.80
CA ALA A 351 -5.16 17.52 -4.41
C ALA A 351 -4.52 17.20 -3.04
N THR A 352 -4.75 15.98 -2.54
CA THR A 352 -4.30 15.51 -1.22
C THR A 352 -2.83 15.79 -0.92
N GLY A 353 -1.94 15.68 -1.91
CA GLY A 353 -0.51 16.04 -1.77
C GLY A 353 -0.29 17.48 -1.29
N THR A 354 -1.06 18.42 -1.80
CA THR A 354 -0.96 19.83 -1.41
C THR A 354 -1.48 20.09 0.00
N ALA A 355 -2.52 19.36 0.43
CA ALA A 355 -2.98 19.40 1.82
C ALA A 355 -1.87 18.95 2.79
N ILE A 356 -1.14 17.89 2.43
CA ILE A 356 -0.01 17.38 3.23
C ILE A 356 1.15 18.37 3.23
N LEU A 357 1.44 19.01 2.08
CA LEU A 357 2.44 20.08 2.02
C LEU A 357 2.10 21.23 2.98
N VAL A 358 0.85 21.67 2.98
CA VAL A 358 0.37 22.70 3.91
C VAL A 358 0.53 22.24 5.36
N ALA A 359 0.17 20.99 5.66
CA ALA A 359 0.41 20.41 6.99
C ALA A 359 1.90 20.37 7.37
N ALA A 360 2.79 20.04 6.44
CA ALA A 360 4.23 20.04 6.65
C ALA A 360 4.76 21.45 6.94
N ILE A 361 4.28 22.45 6.21
CA ILE A 361 4.62 23.86 6.42
C ILE A 361 4.13 24.33 7.80
N ILE A 362 2.86 24.08 8.15
CA ILE A 362 2.30 24.41 9.46
C ILE A 362 3.09 23.72 10.57
N THR A 363 3.40 22.43 10.40
CA THR A 363 4.21 21.68 11.36
C THR A 363 5.58 22.31 11.54
N SER A 364 6.26 22.71 10.45
CA SER A 364 7.55 23.38 10.49
C SER A 364 7.52 24.67 11.33
N PHE A 365 6.46 25.47 11.19
CA PHE A 365 6.26 26.67 12.01
C PHE A 365 5.97 26.34 13.47
N VAL A 366 5.05 25.42 13.75
CA VAL A 366 4.66 25.01 15.11
C VAL A 366 5.84 24.44 15.89
N VAL A 367 6.70 23.66 15.23
CA VAL A 367 7.87 23.07 15.87
C VAL A 367 9.07 24.01 15.96
N GLY A 368 8.98 25.22 15.38
CA GLY A 368 10.06 26.21 15.39
C GLY A 368 11.28 25.81 14.55
N LEU A 369 11.09 25.08 13.45
CA LEU A 369 12.20 24.63 12.61
C LEU A 369 12.82 25.82 11.86
N LYS A 370 14.14 25.98 11.94
CA LYS A 370 14.86 27.04 11.22
C LYS A 370 14.70 26.86 9.70
N PRO A 371 14.60 27.94 8.90
CA PRO A 371 14.48 27.84 7.44
C PRO A 371 15.58 27.01 6.77
N SER A 372 16.81 27.06 7.30
CA SER A 372 17.93 26.23 6.80
C SER A 372 17.69 24.73 7.02
N GLU A 373 17.09 24.35 8.14
CA GLU A 373 16.76 22.95 8.44
C GLU A 373 15.56 22.48 7.63
N PHE A 374 14.59 23.36 7.36
CA PHE A 374 13.51 23.07 6.42
C PHE A 374 14.06 22.82 5.00
N GLY A 375 14.95 23.67 4.51
CA GLY A 375 15.63 23.47 3.23
C GLY A 375 16.40 22.15 3.16
N ARG A 376 17.09 21.77 4.24
CA ARG A 376 17.73 20.46 4.35
C ARG A 376 16.72 19.30 4.34
N ALA A 377 15.58 19.44 5.02
CA ALA A 377 14.50 18.46 4.98
C ALA A 377 13.96 18.26 3.54
N VAL A 378 13.85 19.33 2.76
CA VAL A 378 13.47 19.26 1.33
C VAL A 378 14.52 18.51 0.51
N VAL A 379 15.81 18.79 0.73
CA VAL A 379 16.91 18.09 0.04
C VAL A 379 16.92 16.60 0.41
N ASP A 380 16.80 16.25 1.68
CA ASP A 380 16.73 14.86 2.13
C ASP A 380 15.54 14.15 1.47
N THR A 381 14.39 14.81 1.43
CA THR A 381 13.18 14.30 0.79
C THR A 381 13.43 13.99 -0.68
N TRP A 382 14.01 14.93 -1.43
CA TRP A 382 14.34 14.71 -2.85
C TRP A 382 15.31 13.55 -3.06
N VAL A 383 16.38 13.48 -2.25
CA VAL A 383 17.37 12.40 -2.34
C VAL A 383 16.72 11.04 -2.04
N GLN A 384 15.83 10.98 -1.05
CA GLN A 384 15.09 9.77 -0.67
C GLN A 384 14.08 9.34 -1.75
N THR A 385 13.37 10.29 -2.38
CA THR A 385 12.25 9.95 -3.27
C THR A 385 12.59 9.88 -4.75
N ARG A 386 13.67 10.51 -5.24
CA ARG A 386 13.96 10.60 -6.70
C ARG A 386 13.95 9.26 -7.44
N ILE A 387 14.48 8.20 -6.83
CA ILE A 387 14.51 6.85 -7.44
C ILE A 387 13.10 6.24 -7.40
N ALA A 388 12.35 6.44 -6.32
CA ALA A 388 10.96 6.00 -6.22
C ALA A 388 10.08 6.72 -7.25
N ILE A 389 10.27 8.03 -7.46
CA ILE A 389 9.54 8.82 -8.47
C ILE A 389 9.76 8.21 -9.85
N PHE A 390 11.03 7.99 -10.22
CA PHE A 390 11.35 7.39 -11.51
C PHE A 390 10.77 5.99 -11.65
N THR A 391 10.85 5.15 -10.59
CA THR A 391 10.31 3.79 -10.59
C THR A 391 8.79 3.76 -10.76
N VAL A 392 8.06 4.61 -10.04
CA VAL A 392 6.59 4.66 -10.14
C VAL A 392 6.18 5.20 -11.51
N ALA A 393 6.89 6.20 -12.04
CA ALA A 393 6.65 6.72 -13.38
C ALA A 393 6.85 5.66 -14.47
N THR A 394 7.90 4.83 -14.40
CA THR A 394 8.12 3.74 -15.37
C THR A 394 7.12 2.61 -15.22
N ILE A 395 6.75 2.21 -14.00
CA ILE A 395 5.76 1.14 -13.76
C ILE A 395 4.37 1.57 -14.25
N VAL A 396 3.93 2.77 -13.89
CA VAL A 396 2.62 3.28 -14.30
C VAL A 396 2.61 3.61 -15.79
N GLY A 397 3.72 4.10 -16.34
CA GLY A 397 3.91 4.25 -17.78
C GLY A 397 3.79 2.92 -18.53
N LEU A 398 4.38 1.84 -18.01
CA LEU A 398 4.21 0.48 -18.53
C LEU A 398 2.74 0.03 -18.42
N ALA A 399 2.08 0.26 -17.29
CA ALA A 399 0.67 -0.10 -17.12
C ALA A 399 -0.23 0.60 -18.14
N TYR A 400 -0.02 1.90 -18.37
CA TYR A 400 -0.75 2.65 -19.39
C TYR A 400 -0.44 2.10 -20.79
N LEU A 401 0.83 1.87 -21.11
CA LEU A 401 1.20 1.24 -22.39
C LEU A 401 0.47 -0.09 -22.60
N MET A 402 0.47 -0.98 -21.60
CA MET A 402 -0.20 -2.28 -21.67
C MET A 402 -1.73 -2.15 -21.81
N ASN A 403 -2.32 -1.15 -21.17
CA ASN A 403 -3.75 -0.85 -21.28
C ASN A 403 -4.13 -0.31 -22.65
N TYR A 404 -3.45 0.73 -23.15
CA TYR A 404 -3.79 1.38 -24.41
C TYR A 404 -3.43 0.52 -25.63
N SER A 405 -2.35 -0.26 -25.58
CA SER A 405 -1.98 -1.18 -26.67
C SER A 405 -2.88 -2.39 -26.79
N GLY A 406 -3.56 -2.81 -25.71
CA GLY A 406 -4.43 -3.99 -25.69
C GLY A 406 -3.82 -5.22 -25.01
N LEU A 407 -2.55 -5.17 -24.58
CA LEU A 407 -1.88 -6.29 -23.90
C LEU A 407 -2.66 -6.77 -22.66
N ASN A 408 -3.11 -5.84 -21.80
CA ASN A 408 -3.86 -6.19 -20.59
C ASN A 408 -5.24 -6.81 -20.89
N TYR A 409 -5.83 -6.50 -22.05
CA TYR A 409 -7.08 -7.10 -22.48
C TYR A 409 -6.89 -8.56 -22.91
N THR A 410 -5.80 -8.86 -23.62
CA THR A 410 -5.41 -10.24 -23.92
C THR A 410 -5.09 -11.03 -22.65
N LEU A 411 -4.37 -10.44 -21.69
CA LEU A 411 -4.09 -11.08 -20.41
C LEU A 411 -5.36 -11.37 -19.62
N GLY A 412 -6.27 -10.39 -19.54
CA GLY A 412 -7.57 -10.55 -18.90
C GLY A 412 -8.41 -11.68 -19.50
N LEU A 413 -8.47 -11.77 -20.83
CA LEU A 413 -9.12 -12.89 -21.52
C LEU A 413 -8.48 -14.24 -21.20
N GLY A 414 -7.15 -14.29 -21.13
CA GLY A 414 -6.43 -15.51 -20.78
C GLY A 414 -6.75 -15.98 -19.36
N VAL A 415 -6.73 -15.10 -18.36
CA VAL A 415 -7.06 -15.49 -16.98
C VAL A 415 -8.55 -15.75 -16.76
N ALA A 416 -9.43 -15.16 -17.59
CA ALA A 416 -10.86 -15.45 -17.56
C ALA A 416 -11.16 -16.92 -17.88
N SER A 417 -10.27 -17.62 -18.59
CA SER A 417 -10.42 -19.06 -18.88
C SER A 417 -10.51 -19.95 -17.63
N VAL A 418 -10.12 -19.44 -16.45
CA VAL A 418 -10.28 -20.11 -15.14
C VAL A 418 -11.75 -20.29 -14.75
N GLY A 419 -12.67 -19.50 -15.31
CA GLY A 419 -14.11 -19.64 -15.07
C GLY A 419 -14.54 -19.29 -13.65
N ALA A 420 -15.50 -20.04 -13.10
CA ALA A 420 -16.16 -19.73 -11.83
C ALA A 420 -15.24 -19.68 -10.60
N PHE A 421 -14.03 -20.25 -10.68
CA PHE A 421 -13.01 -20.19 -9.62
C PHE A 421 -12.22 -18.87 -9.61
N PHE A 422 -12.45 -17.97 -10.58
CA PHE A 422 -11.72 -16.71 -10.70
C PHE A 422 -11.73 -15.85 -9.41
N PRO A 423 -12.82 -15.73 -8.62
CA PRO A 423 -12.78 -14.98 -7.36
C PRO A 423 -11.69 -15.46 -6.37
N LEU A 424 -11.44 -16.77 -6.29
CA LEU A 424 -10.38 -17.33 -5.46
C LEU A 424 -9.00 -17.03 -6.06
N VAL A 425 -8.87 -17.16 -7.38
CA VAL A 425 -7.61 -16.89 -8.11
C VAL A 425 -7.27 -15.40 -8.12
N SER A 426 -8.27 -14.51 -8.11
CA SER A 426 -8.13 -13.06 -8.11
C SER A 426 -7.30 -12.57 -6.91
N ALA A 427 -7.55 -13.13 -5.71
CA ALA A 427 -6.76 -12.83 -4.52
C ALA A 427 -5.29 -13.25 -4.69
N PHE A 428 -5.05 -14.41 -5.31
CA PHE A 428 -3.69 -14.89 -5.59
C PHE A 428 -2.98 -14.11 -6.70
N LEU A 429 -3.72 -13.56 -7.67
CA LEU A 429 -3.13 -12.68 -8.71
C LEU A 429 -2.57 -11.40 -8.07
N GLY A 430 -3.36 -10.75 -7.20
CA GLY A 430 -2.89 -9.62 -6.41
C GLY A 430 -1.70 -10.00 -5.53
N TRP A 431 -1.80 -11.14 -4.84
CA TRP A 431 -0.73 -11.68 -4.00
C TRP A 431 0.58 -11.88 -4.76
N VAL A 432 0.57 -12.50 -5.94
CA VAL A 432 1.78 -12.74 -6.75
C VAL A 432 2.39 -11.41 -7.18
N ALA A 433 1.54 -10.48 -7.64
CA ALA A 433 1.97 -9.18 -8.12
C ALA A 433 2.75 -8.40 -7.04
N VAL A 434 2.27 -8.44 -5.80
CA VAL A 434 2.88 -7.70 -4.69
C VAL A 434 3.95 -8.50 -3.95
N PHE A 435 3.86 -9.82 -3.91
CA PHE A 435 4.95 -10.67 -3.44
C PHE A 435 6.24 -10.37 -4.21
N LEU A 436 6.16 -10.31 -5.53
CA LEU A 436 7.32 -10.11 -6.38
C LEU A 436 7.75 -8.64 -6.43
N SER A 437 6.80 -7.70 -6.39
CA SER A 437 7.11 -6.27 -6.49
C SER A 437 7.39 -5.56 -5.16
N GLY A 438 6.92 -6.09 -4.04
CA GLY A 438 6.96 -5.43 -2.73
C GLY A 438 6.07 -4.19 -2.59
N SER A 439 5.25 -3.88 -3.60
CA SER A 439 4.48 -2.64 -3.68
C SER A 439 3.06 -2.89 -4.19
N ASP A 440 2.07 -2.57 -3.37
CA ASP A 440 0.66 -2.68 -3.76
C ASP A 440 0.32 -1.71 -4.90
N THR A 441 0.94 -0.54 -4.92
CA THR A 441 0.85 0.41 -6.04
C THR A 441 1.30 -0.22 -7.35
N SER A 442 2.43 -0.93 -7.34
CA SER A 442 2.97 -1.59 -8.53
C SER A 442 2.12 -2.79 -8.93
N GLY A 443 1.65 -3.56 -7.96
CA GLY A 443 0.72 -4.67 -8.18
C GLY A 443 -0.60 -4.21 -8.79
N ASN A 444 -1.19 -3.12 -8.28
CA ASN A 444 -2.41 -2.52 -8.83
C ASN A 444 -2.19 -1.95 -10.23
N ALA A 445 -1.06 -1.27 -10.47
CA ALA A 445 -0.74 -0.74 -11.80
C ALA A 445 -0.70 -1.85 -12.85
N LEU A 446 0.03 -2.92 -12.56
CA LEU A 446 0.26 -4.02 -13.51
C LEU A 446 -0.94 -4.96 -13.60
N PHE A 447 -1.61 -5.24 -12.47
CA PHE A 447 -2.63 -6.29 -12.39
C PHE A 447 -4.08 -5.82 -12.32
N GLY A 448 -4.34 -4.55 -12.00
CA GLY A 448 -5.68 -4.04 -11.75
C GLY A 448 -6.61 -4.18 -12.95
N ASN A 449 -6.18 -3.74 -14.14
CA ASN A 449 -7.06 -3.76 -15.30
C ASN A 449 -7.34 -5.18 -15.82
N LEU A 450 -6.39 -6.12 -15.72
CA LEU A 450 -6.70 -7.50 -16.15
C LEU A 450 -7.76 -8.15 -15.27
N GLN A 451 -7.87 -7.75 -13.99
CA GLN A 451 -8.92 -8.22 -13.08
C GLN A 451 -10.28 -7.70 -13.53
N VAL A 452 -10.36 -6.45 -13.99
CA VAL A 452 -11.57 -5.86 -14.56
C VAL A 452 -11.97 -6.53 -15.87
N VAL A 453 -11.00 -6.77 -16.75
CA VAL A 453 -11.24 -7.48 -18.01
C VAL A 453 -11.79 -8.88 -17.75
N ALA A 454 -11.15 -9.64 -16.85
CA ALA A 454 -11.60 -10.98 -16.49
C ALA A 454 -12.99 -10.96 -15.83
N ALA A 455 -13.24 -9.97 -14.96
CA ALA A 455 -14.55 -9.79 -14.33
C ALA A 455 -15.66 -9.58 -15.37
N ASN A 456 -15.45 -8.67 -16.32
CA ASN A 456 -16.43 -8.40 -17.38
C ASN A 456 -16.67 -9.64 -18.26
N GLN A 457 -15.64 -10.43 -18.55
CA GLN A 457 -15.80 -11.67 -19.34
C GLN A 457 -16.53 -12.78 -18.60
N LEU A 458 -16.40 -12.82 -17.27
CA LEU A 458 -17.03 -13.82 -16.41
C LEU A 458 -18.35 -13.35 -15.79
N ASN A 459 -18.85 -12.17 -16.16
CA ASN A 459 -20.01 -11.52 -15.54
C ASN A 459 -19.88 -11.38 -14.01
N LEU A 460 -18.67 -11.11 -13.53
CA LEU A 460 -18.37 -10.81 -12.13
C LEU A 460 -18.34 -9.30 -11.92
N HIS A 461 -18.45 -8.85 -10.67
CA HIS A 461 -18.45 -7.41 -10.40
C HIS A 461 -17.04 -6.80 -10.54
N PRO A 462 -16.80 -5.84 -11.46
CA PRO A 462 -15.44 -5.32 -11.72
C PRO A 462 -14.79 -4.66 -10.51
N VAL A 463 -15.56 -3.88 -9.74
CA VAL A 463 -15.07 -3.24 -8.51
C VAL A 463 -14.60 -4.28 -7.49
N LEU A 464 -15.31 -5.41 -7.33
CA LEU A 464 -14.93 -6.45 -6.38
C LEU A 464 -13.61 -7.11 -6.80
N MET A 465 -13.46 -7.48 -8.07
CA MET A 465 -12.24 -8.14 -8.55
C MET A 465 -11.03 -7.18 -8.56
N ALA A 466 -11.24 -5.93 -8.94
CA ALA A 466 -10.19 -4.90 -8.86
C ALA A 466 -9.76 -4.63 -7.41
N ALA A 467 -10.71 -4.46 -6.48
CA ALA A 467 -10.41 -4.27 -5.06
C ALA A 467 -9.70 -5.49 -4.45
N THR A 468 -10.11 -6.69 -4.86
CA THR A 468 -9.49 -7.95 -4.44
C THR A 468 -8.02 -8.04 -4.86
N ASN A 469 -7.64 -7.44 -5.98
CA ASN A 469 -6.24 -7.34 -6.38
C ASN A 469 -5.39 -6.63 -5.31
N SER A 470 -5.87 -5.48 -4.84
CA SER A 470 -5.19 -4.71 -3.79
C SER A 470 -5.21 -5.48 -2.47
N SER A 471 -6.38 -5.96 -2.02
CA SER A 471 -6.50 -6.72 -0.77
C SER A 471 -5.63 -7.99 -0.75
N GLY A 472 -5.54 -8.72 -1.86
CA GLY A 472 -4.67 -9.90 -1.99
C GLY A 472 -3.20 -9.53 -2.06
N GLY A 473 -2.90 -8.40 -2.70
CA GLY A 473 -1.57 -7.80 -2.74
C GLY A 473 -1.02 -7.51 -1.36
N VAL A 474 -1.84 -7.00 -0.45
CA VAL A 474 -1.47 -6.78 0.95
C VAL A 474 -0.95 -8.07 1.62
N MET A 475 -1.59 -9.21 1.37
CA MET A 475 -1.16 -10.50 1.91
C MET A 475 0.17 -10.96 1.31
N GLY A 476 0.43 -10.65 0.04
CA GLY A 476 1.70 -10.94 -0.64
C GLY A 476 2.85 -10.05 -0.19
N LYS A 477 2.57 -8.81 0.21
CA LYS A 477 3.58 -7.84 0.62
C LYS A 477 4.43 -8.32 1.81
N MET A 478 3.85 -9.08 2.73
CA MET A 478 4.55 -9.57 3.94
C MET A 478 5.74 -10.49 3.62
N ILE A 479 5.71 -11.19 2.48
CA ILE A 479 6.76 -12.12 2.05
C ILE A 479 7.63 -11.54 0.93
N SER A 480 7.44 -10.27 0.58
CA SER A 480 8.17 -9.67 -0.52
C SER A 480 9.66 -9.55 -0.21
N PRO A 481 10.55 -9.89 -1.17
CA PRO A 481 12.00 -9.77 -0.96
C PRO A 481 12.41 -8.36 -0.54
N GLN A 482 11.75 -7.33 -1.07
CA GLN A 482 12.04 -5.94 -0.73
C GLN A 482 11.76 -5.64 0.75
N ASN A 483 10.57 -5.94 1.27
CA ASN A 483 10.24 -5.66 2.67
C ASN A 483 11.09 -6.50 3.64
N ILE A 484 11.31 -7.77 3.31
CA ILE A 484 12.17 -8.64 4.11
C ILE A 484 13.59 -8.06 4.14
N SER A 485 14.13 -7.67 2.98
CA SER A 485 15.47 -7.08 2.87
C SER A 485 15.60 -5.79 3.68
N THR A 486 14.62 -4.89 3.59
CA THR A 486 14.58 -3.65 4.37
C THR A 486 14.58 -3.92 5.87
N GLY A 487 13.82 -4.91 6.33
CA GLY A 487 13.83 -5.34 7.72
C GLY A 487 15.20 -5.91 8.14
N VAL A 488 15.70 -6.94 7.43
CA VAL A 488 16.93 -7.62 7.85
C VAL A 488 18.18 -6.74 7.73
N ALA A 489 18.20 -5.75 6.84
CA ALA A 489 19.33 -4.86 6.62
C ALA A 489 19.75 -4.07 7.87
N THR A 490 18.83 -3.91 8.83
CA THR A 490 19.06 -3.21 10.10
C THR A 490 19.33 -4.14 11.28
N THR A 491 19.54 -5.44 11.02
CA THR A 491 19.60 -6.48 12.05
C THR A 491 20.75 -7.47 11.82
N GLU A 492 20.98 -8.37 12.77
CA GLU A 492 21.95 -9.47 12.64
C GLU A 492 21.53 -10.56 11.64
N LEU A 493 20.33 -10.48 11.06
CA LEU A 493 19.85 -11.40 10.02
C LEU A 493 20.18 -10.95 8.58
N LYS A 494 21.04 -9.95 8.40
CA LYS A 494 21.52 -9.53 7.06
C LYS A 494 22.05 -10.74 6.26
N GLY A 495 21.50 -10.96 5.06
CA GLY A 495 21.84 -12.11 4.21
C GLY A 495 21.14 -13.43 4.60
N LYS A 496 20.23 -13.40 5.59
CA LYS A 496 19.39 -14.54 6.03
C LYS A 496 17.91 -14.32 5.73
N GLU A 497 17.59 -13.60 4.65
CA GLU A 497 16.23 -13.27 4.22
C GLU A 497 15.34 -14.53 4.11
N GLY A 498 15.93 -15.64 3.62
CA GLY A 498 15.21 -16.91 3.45
C GLY A 498 14.61 -17.47 4.74
N VAL A 499 15.22 -17.20 5.90
CA VAL A 499 14.70 -17.66 7.21
C VAL A 499 13.44 -16.88 7.57
N VAL A 500 13.43 -15.56 7.36
CA VAL A 500 12.26 -14.71 7.58
C VAL A 500 11.15 -15.10 6.61
N PHE A 501 11.49 -15.24 5.32
CA PHE A 501 10.56 -15.66 4.27
C PHE A 501 9.85 -16.97 4.63
N ALA A 502 10.61 -18.02 4.97
CA ALA A 502 10.05 -19.33 5.33
C ALA A 502 9.10 -19.25 6.53
N LYS A 503 9.39 -18.38 7.50
CA LYS A 503 8.54 -18.17 8.66
C LYS A 503 7.23 -17.47 8.27
N THR A 504 7.28 -16.43 7.42
CA THR A 504 6.13 -15.63 7.01
C THR A 504 5.26 -16.29 5.93
N PHE A 505 5.82 -17.17 5.08
CA PHE A 505 5.17 -17.70 3.88
C PHE A 505 3.83 -18.38 4.17
N LYS A 506 3.78 -19.26 5.18
CA LYS A 506 2.56 -19.96 5.57
C LYS A 506 1.43 -19.02 6.01
N HIS A 507 1.79 -17.92 6.68
CA HIS A 507 0.84 -16.92 7.15
C HIS A 507 0.25 -16.16 5.97
N SER A 508 1.11 -15.81 5.01
CA SER A 508 0.73 -15.17 3.75
C SER A 508 -0.29 -16.00 2.96
N ILE A 509 0.01 -17.29 2.74
CA ILE A 509 -0.91 -18.20 2.02
C ILE A 509 -2.24 -18.36 2.76
N PHE A 510 -2.20 -18.58 4.08
CA PHE A 510 -3.41 -18.73 4.89
C PHE A 510 -4.34 -17.51 4.76
N LEU A 511 -3.79 -16.30 4.93
CA LEU A 511 -4.58 -15.07 4.86
C LEU A 511 -5.13 -14.80 3.44
N THR A 512 -4.37 -15.14 2.39
CA THR A 512 -4.86 -15.04 1.00
C THR A 512 -6.01 -16.01 0.72
N VAL A 513 -5.96 -17.24 1.24
CA VAL A 513 -7.07 -18.20 1.10
C VAL A 513 -8.32 -17.69 1.80
N VAL A 514 -8.19 -17.16 3.03
CA VAL A 514 -9.30 -16.55 3.76
C VAL A 514 -9.89 -15.39 2.98
N LEU A 515 -9.07 -14.55 2.35
CA LEU A 515 -9.54 -13.46 1.50
C LEU A 515 -10.31 -13.99 0.29
N GLY A 516 -9.78 -15.01 -0.40
CA GLY A 516 -10.46 -15.63 -1.54
C GLY A 516 -11.85 -16.17 -1.17
N ILE A 517 -12.01 -16.74 0.03
CA ILE A 517 -13.31 -17.18 0.55
C ILE A 517 -14.25 -15.98 0.78
N ILE A 518 -13.77 -14.90 1.40
CA ILE A 518 -14.56 -13.68 1.61
C ILE A 518 -15.03 -13.10 0.27
N VAL A 519 -14.14 -13.02 -0.72
CA VAL A 519 -14.45 -12.51 -2.06
C VAL A 519 -15.48 -13.38 -2.78
N TRP A 520 -15.33 -14.70 -2.68
CA TRP A 520 -16.32 -15.63 -3.23
C TRP A 520 -17.69 -15.44 -2.57
N LEU A 521 -17.75 -15.23 -1.25
CA LEU A 521 -18.99 -14.91 -0.54
C LEU A 521 -19.56 -13.55 -0.97
N GLN A 522 -18.72 -12.52 -1.12
CA GLN A 522 -19.12 -11.19 -1.61
C GLN A 522 -19.73 -11.23 -3.01
N GLN A 523 -19.15 -12.04 -3.90
CA GLN A 523 -19.65 -12.19 -5.27
C GLN A 523 -21.00 -12.93 -5.33
N ASN A 524 -21.18 -13.97 -4.51
CA ASN A 524 -22.31 -14.91 -4.67
C ASN A 524 -23.45 -14.71 -3.67
N TYR A 525 -23.17 -14.28 -2.44
CA TYR A 525 -24.15 -14.25 -1.34
C TYR A 525 -24.23 -12.91 -0.62
N LEU A 526 -23.16 -12.13 -0.62
CA LEU A 526 -23.04 -10.86 0.12
C LEU A 526 -22.90 -9.67 -0.85
N GLN A 527 -23.63 -9.69 -1.96
CA GLN A 527 -23.55 -8.66 -3.00
C GLN A 527 -23.89 -7.25 -2.48
N GLY A 528 -24.71 -7.15 -1.42
CA GLY A 528 -24.98 -5.87 -0.74
C GLY A 528 -23.75 -5.22 -0.09
N MET A 529 -22.65 -5.96 0.06
CA MET A 529 -21.36 -5.40 0.47
C MET A 529 -20.62 -4.73 -0.69
N ILE A 530 -21.02 -4.90 -1.94
CA ILE A 530 -20.33 -4.26 -3.07
C ILE A 530 -20.86 -2.83 -3.21
N PRO A 531 -20.00 -1.79 -3.19
CA PRO A 531 -20.45 -0.42 -3.34
C PRO A 531 -20.83 -0.15 -4.80
N HIS A 532 -21.90 0.64 -4.97
CA HIS A 532 -22.39 1.11 -6.27
C HIS A 532 -21.84 2.49 -6.61
#